data_AF-A0A7L5UH40-F1
#
_entry.id   AF-A0A7L5UH40-F1
#
_cell.length_a   1.000
_cell.length_b   1.000
_cell.length_c   1.000
_cell.angle_alpha   90.00
_cell.angle_beta   90.00
_cell.angle_gamma   90.00
#
_symmetry.space_group_name_H-M   'P 1'
#
loop_
_entity.id
_entity.type
_entity.pdbx_description
1 polymer ?
#
loop_
_entity_poly.entity_id
_entity_poly.type
_entity_poly.pdbx_seq_one_letter_code
_entity_poly.pdbx_strand_id
1 'polypeptide(L)'
;MFKLRDYQTETIDQIYQSMRQGHRRIIVQQPPRTGKTVIMAEIARRATAKHNRVMFVIHRKEVLAQAVATFEQQTVQMELATMGMVQSLSRRLGRLPPPQLILIDEAHHALAKSYVKILQAYPDAFVLFFTATPVRTGHDQLDQVADDIIVGKSIKWLTEHHFLAPYRYFGLGDIDRSKLRKANGDYTTESMDQALNHQIYGNIVKQYQRLAAGKQAVVYCHSVESAKKVMGEFAKAGISAAEVDGNTPAAARDDLVTKFRNQELMILVNVNLFTEGVDLPNVDCVIMARPTQSLALYLQFSMRCLNPRKGKTAIIIDHVDNFLTFGLPINDRDWEQAIVTRDKRRSNSISGDVGPAITQCQSCYGTFYRDDAKSDRCPFCGAELKAEGKDYKVVNVDLQEIQNAQAIKQRKELAHKIMQDQLMANVADKTPAELHTLNEFQAYAKLHGYKPGWAWYQFKNRRKAK
;
A
#
# COMPACT_ATOMS: atom_id res chain seq x y z
N MET A 1 -13.47 -27.55 -9.73
CA MET A 1 -14.06 -26.21 -9.59
C MET A 1 -14.11 -25.81 -8.12
N PHE A 2 -13.71 -24.60 -7.79
CA PHE A 2 -13.86 -24.04 -6.44
C PHE A 2 -15.34 -23.72 -6.19
N LYS A 3 -15.82 -24.03 -4.98
CA LYS A 3 -17.12 -23.55 -4.50
C LYS A 3 -16.97 -22.09 -4.07
N LEU A 4 -17.75 -21.20 -4.67
CA LEU A 4 -17.77 -19.79 -4.29
C LEU A 4 -18.40 -19.62 -2.92
N ARG A 5 -17.87 -18.65 -2.17
CA ARG A 5 -18.50 -18.15 -0.94
C ARG A 5 -19.58 -17.14 -1.30
N ASP A 6 -20.53 -16.93 -0.41
CA ASP A 6 -21.67 -16.05 -0.68
C ASP A 6 -21.23 -14.63 -1.05
N TYR A 7 -20.29 -14.04 -0.28
CA TYR A 7 -19.76 -12.71 -0.61
C TYR A 7 -19.03 -12.63 -1.96
N GLN A 8 -18.44 -13.74 -2.42
CA GLN A 8 -17.78 -13.79 -3.73
C GLN A 8 -18.82 -13.79 -4.84
N THR A 9 -19.94 -14.51 -4.64
CA THR A 9 -21.08 -14.49 -5.55
C THR A 9 -21.72 -13.11 -5.60
N GLU A 10 -21.97 -12.48 -4.45
CA GLU A 10 -22.47 -11.10 -4.37
C GLU A 10 -21.58 -10.12 -5.15
N THR A 11 -20.25 -10.22 -4.99
CA THR A 11 -19.30 -9.37 -5.72
C THR A 11 -19.43 -9.58 -7.23
N ILE A 12 -19.53 -10.83 -7.69
CA ILE A 12 -19.68 -11.16 -9.12
C ILE A 12 -20.98 -10.62 -9.68
N ASP A 13 -22.07 -10.71 -8.91
CA ASP A 13 -23.38 -10.23 -9.34
C ASP A 13 -23.41 -8.71 -9.44
N GLN A 14 -22.79 -8.00 -8.50
CA GLN A 14 -22.57 -6.55 -8.57
C GLN A 14 -21.75 -6.15 -9.82
N ILE A 15 -20.70 -6.91 -10.16
CA ILE A 15 -19.91 -6.67 -11.38
C ILE A 15 -20.80 -6.76 -12.62
N TYR A 16 -21.60 -7.82 -12.72
CA TYR A 16 -22.50 -7.97 -13.87
C TYR A 16 -23.59 -6.92 -13.91
N GLN A 17 -24.10 -6.47 -12.77
CA GLN A 17 -25.07 -5.37 -12.70
C GLN A 17 -24.46 -4.07 -13.22
N SER A 18 -23.24 -3.73 -12.78
CA SER A 18 -22.51 -2.55 -13.25
C SER A 18 -22.24 -2.60 -14.77
N MET A 19 -21.81 -3.77 -15.27
CA MET A 19 -21.62 -3.98 -16.72
C MET A 19 -22.92 -3.77 -17.52
N ARG A 20 -24.09 -4.19 -16.98
CA ARG A 20 -25.40 -3.99 -17.62
C ARG A 20 -25.85 -2.53 -17.61
N GLN A 21 -25.38 -1.73 -16.64
CA GLN A 21 -25.63 -0.30 -16.57
C GLN A 21 -24.77 0.51 -17.56
N GLY A 22 -23.85 -0.15 -18.28
CA GLY A 22 -23.04 0.45 -19.34
C GLY A 22 -21.59 0.75 -18.93
N HIS A 23 -21.20 0.49 -17.67
CA HIS A 23 -19.82 0.64 -17.25
C HIS A 23 -18.92 -0.42 -17.89
N ARG A 24 -17.79 0.02 -18.44
CA ARG A 24 -16.83 -0.89 -19.11
C ARG A 24 -15.57 -1.10 -18.29
N ARG A 25 -15.19 -0.14 -17.47
CA ARG A 25 -13.94 -0.15 -16.71
C ARG A 25 -14.27 -0.03 -15.23
N ILE A 26 -14.21 -1.15 -14.53
CA ILE A 26 -14.76 -1.28 -13.17
C ILE A 26 -13.63 -1.64 -12.21
N ILE A 27 -13.49 -0.87 -11.14
CA ILE A 27 -12.62 -1.22 -10.01
C ILE A 27 -13.33 -2.24 -9.15
N VAL A 28 -12.65 -3.33 -8.82
CA VAL A 28 -13.14 -4.33 -7.90
C VAL A 28 -12.22 -4.35 -6.69
N GLN A 29 -12.63 -3.63 -5.65
CA GLN A 29 -11.89 -3.59 -4.39
C GLN A 29 -12.21 -4.84 -3.59
N GLN A 30 -11.17 -5.60 -3.25
CA GLN A 30 -11.27 -6.83 -2.46
C GLN A 30 -10.06 -6.93 -1.53
N PRO A 31 -10.25 -6.98 -0.20
CA PRO A 31 -9.15 -7.14 0.73
C PRO A 31 -8.25 -8.35 0.39
N PRO A 32 -6.96 -8.34 0.78
CA PRO A 32 -6.12 -9.53 0.67
C PRO A 32 -6.79 -10.77 1.27
N ARG A 33 -6.51 -11.95 0.71
CA ARG A 33 -7.03 -13.26 1.17
C ARG A 33 -8.54 -13.50 1.06
N THR A 34 -9.25 -12.67 0.30
CA THR A 34 -10.66 -12.87 -0.05
C THR A 34 -10.88 -13.81 -1.25
N GLY A 35 -9.81 -14.31 -1.86
CA GLY A 35 -9.88 -15.19 -3.03
C GLY A 35 -10.14 -14.42 -4.34
N LYS A 36 -9.55 -13.23 -4.50
CA LYS A 36 -9.61 -12.43 -5.75
C LYS A 36 -9.40 -13.27 -7.00
N THR A 37 -8.39 -14.14 -7.01
CA THR A 37 -8.08 -15.03 -8.15
C THR A 37 -9.20 -16.01 -8.46
N VAL A 38 -9.91 -16.53 -7.45
CA VAL A 38 -11.07 -17.42 -7.64
C VAL A 38 -12.25 -16.65 -8.26
N ILE A 39 -12.49 -15.41 -7.81
CA ILE A 39 -13.51 -14.53 -8.41
C ILE A 39 -13.17 -14.28 -9.89
N MET A 40 -11.92 -13.89 -10.18
CA MET A 40 -11.45 -13.66 -11.55
C MET A 40 -11.56 -14.91 -12.43
N ALA A 41 -11.21 -16.08 -11.90
CA ALA A 41 -11.32 -17.36 -12.60
C ALA A 41 -12.78 -17.71 -12.91
N GLU A 42 -13.71 -17.48 -11.99
CA GLU A 42 -15.13 -17.70 -12.25
C GLU A 42 -15.70 -16.76 -13.32
N ILE A 43 -15.33 -15.48 -13.27
CA ILE A 43 -15.73 -14.52 -14.30
C ILE A 43 -15.16 -14.94 -15.67
N ALA A 44 -13.89 -15.35 -15.72
CA ALA A 44 -13.25 -15.85 -16.92
C ALA A 44 -13.95 -17.13 -17.45
N ARG A 45 -14.33 -18.05 -16.56
CA ARG A 45 -15.07 -19.26 -16.92
C ARG A 45 -16.42 -18.91 -17.57
N ARG A 46 -17.18 -17.99 -16.97
CA ARG A 46 -18.47 -17.52 -17.51
C ARG A 46 -18.30 -16.79 -18.85
N ALA A 47 -17.23 -16.03 -19.03
CA ALA A 47 -16.94 -15.31 -20.27
C ALA A 47 -16.56 -16.27 -21.41
N THR A 48 -15.63 -17.18 -21.13
CA THR A 48 -15.14 -18.17 -22.11
C THR A 48 -16.21 -19.21 -22.47
N ALA A 49 -17.10 -19.57 -21.55
CA ALA A 49 -18.28 -20.40 -21.86
C ALA A 49 -19.23 -19.77 -22.89
N LYS A 50 -19.14 -18.45 -23.10
CA LYS A 50 -19.85 -17.70 -24.16
C LYS A 50 -18.94 -17.39 -25.36
N HIS A 51 -17.84 -18.11 -25.50
CA HIS A 51 -16.81 -17.94 -26.52
C HIS A 51 -16.13 -16.55 -26.54
N ASN A 52 -16.14 -15.83 -25.42
CA ASN A 52 -15.39 -14.57 -25.30
C ASN A 52 -13.94 -14.83 -24.89
N ARG A 53 -13.02 -14.09 -25.49
CA ARG A 53 -11.61 -14.09 -25.15
C ARG A 53 -11.34 -13.24 -23.92
N VAL A 54 -10.53 -13.79 -23.03
CA VAL A 54 -10.15 -13.17 -21.76
C VAL A 54 -8.66 -12.89 -21.75
N MET A 55 -8.26 -11.71 -21.32
CA MET A 55 -6.87 -11.38 -21.02
C MET A 55 -6.68 -11.23 -19.52
N PHE A 56 -5.77 -11.99 -18.92
CA PHE A 56 -5.40 -11.85 -17.51
C PHE A 56 -4.02 -11.21 -17.39
N VAL A 57 -3.96 -10.06 -16.74
CA VAL A 57 -2.76 -9.24 -16.59
C VAL A 57 -2.33 -9.24 -15.14
N ILE A 58 -1.05 -9.55 -14.90
CA ILE A 58 -0.46 -9.54 -13.57
C ILE A 58 0.95 -8.94 -13.58
N HIS A 59 1.46 -8.56 -12.41
CA HIS A 59 2.74 -7.89 -12.26
C HIS A 59 3.86 -8.77 -11.68
N ARG A 60 3.57 -9.99 -11.21
CA ARG A 60 4.55 -10.95 -10.65
C ARG A 60 4.46 -12.34 -11.27
N LYS A 61 5.61 -12.92 -11.59
CA LYS A 61 5.71 -14.20 -12.32
C LYS A 61 5.22 -15.38 -11.47
N GLU A 62 5.54 -15.37 -10.18
CA GLU A 62 5.14 -16.39 -9.21
C GLU A 62 3.63 -16.46 -9.06
N VAL A 63 2.97 -15.29 -9.04
CA VAL A 63 1.52 -15.20 -8.90
C VAL A 63 0.82 -15.64 -10.20
N LEU A 64 1.45 -15.45 -11.36
CA LEU A 64 0.92 -15.91 -12.65
C LEU A 64 0.73 -17.44 -12.68
N ALA A 65 1.72 -18.21 -12.23
CA ALA A 65 1.64 -19.68 -12.26
C ALA A 65 0.48 -20.21 -11.40
N GLN A 66 0.28 -19.63 -10.21
CA GLN A 66 -0.85 -19.98 -9.35
C GLN A 66 -2.20 -19.54 -9.92
N ALA A 67 -2.24 -18.38 -10.58
CA ALA A 67 -3.44 -17.92 -11.25
C ALA A 67 -3.84 -18.86 -12.40
N VAL A 68 -2.88 -19.33 -13.21
CA VAL A 68 -3.12 -20.33 -14.26
C VAL A 68 -3.72 -21.60 -13.67
N ALA A 69 -3.11 -22.18 -12.64
CA ALA A 69 -3.64 -23.37 -11.98
C ALA A 69 -5.05 -23.17 -11.42
N THR A 70 -5.34 -21.97 -10.88
CA THR A 70 -6.68 -21.60 -10.39
C THR A 70 -7.70 -21.54 -11.53
N PHE A 71 -7.32 -20.97 -12.69
CA PHE A 71 -8.18 -20.86 -13.87
C PHE A 71 -8.48 -22.25 -14.46
N GLU A 72 -7.47 -23.11 -14.57
CA GLU A 72 -7.63 -24.51 -15.01
C GLU A 72 -8.56 -25.29 -14.07
N GLN A 73 -8.36 -25.19 -12.75
CA GLN A 73 -9.21 -25.86 -11.76
C GLN A 73 -10.65 -25.33 -11.77
N GLN A 74 -10.85 -24.06 -12.15
CA GLN A 74 -12.16 -23.44 -12.38
C GLN A 74 -12.69 -23.71 -13.80
N THR A 75 -12.05 -24.59 -14.58
CA THR A 75 -12.49 -25.03 -15.91
C THR A 75 -12.67 -23.87 -16.91
N VAL A 76 -11.78 -22.87 -16.84
CA VAL A 76 -11.70 -21.82 -17.87
C VAL A 76 -11.19 -22.45 -19.18
N GLN A 77 -11.78 -22.07 -20.33
CA GLN A 77 -11.27 -22.51 -21.64
C GLN A 77 -9.98 -21.76 -21.96
N MET A 78 -8.84 -22.40 -21.71
CA MET A 78 -7.52 -21.75 -21.74
C MET A 78 -7.11 -21.31 -23.15
N GLU A 79 -7.65 -21.92 -24.20
CA GLU A 79 -7.50 -21.51 -25.60
C GLU A 79 -8.12 -20.13 -25.92
N LEU A 80 -9.06 -19.68 -25.08
CA LEU A 80 -9.64 -18.34 -25.12
C LEU A 80 -9.03 -17.39 -24.09
N ALA A 81 -8.10 -17.87 -23.24
CA ALA A 81 -7.49 -17.09 -22.17
C ALA A 81 -6.02 -16.74 -22.46
N THR A 82 -5.73 -15.47 -22.66
CA THR A 82 -4.35 -14.95 -22.73
C THR A 82 -3.90 -14.47 -21.36
N MET A 83 -3.04 -15.23 -20.68
CA MET A 83 -2.53 -14.86 -19.35
C MET A 83 -1.07 -14.43 -19.42
N GLY A 84 -0.69 -13.35 -18.72
CA GLY A 84 0.71 -12.95 -18.71
C GLY A 84 1.06 -11.74 -17.88
N MET A 85 2.37 -11.55 -17.76
CA MET A 85 2.96 -10.38 -17.12
C MET A 85 2.68 -9.11 -17.94
N VAL A 86 2.37 -8.00 -17.28
CA VAL A 86 2.07 -6.70 -17.92
C VAL A 86 3.13 -6.31 -18.96
N GLN A 87 4.42 -6.44 -18.61
CA GLN A 87 5.52 -6.10 -19.51
C GLN A 87 5.53 -7.01 -20.75
N SER A 88 5.33 -8.31 -20.56
CA SER A 88 5.34 -9.31 -21.64
C SER A 88 4.15 -9.14 -22.59
N LEU A 89 2.98 -8.79 -22.06
CA LEU A 89 1.78 -8.53 -22.87
C LEU A 89 1.91 -7.20 -23.63
N SER A 90 2.37 -6.13 -22.97
CA SER A 90 2.52 -4.79 -23.58
C SER A 90 3.50 -4.74 -24.78
N ARG A 91 4.44 -5.69 -24.87
CA ARG A 91 5.39 -5.83 -25.98
C ARG A 91 4.81 -6.60 -27.17
N ARG A 92 3.74 -7.38 -26.95
CA ARG A 92 3.17 -8.32 -27.95
C ARG A 92 1.78 -7.93 -28.44
N LEU A 93 1.26 -6.76 -28.06
CA LEU A 93 -0.10 -6.30 -28.35
C LEU A 93 -0.54 -6.53 -29.80
N GLY A 94 0.28 -6.20 -30.80
CA GLY A 94 -0.07 -6.38 -32.22
C GLY A 94 -0.15 -7.83 -32.73
N ARG A 95 0.18 -8.82 -31.88
CA ARG A 95 0.13 -10.26 -32.22
C ARG A 95 -0.85 -11.04 -31.35
N LEU A 96 -1.43 -10.41 -30.33
CA LEU A 96 -2.35 -11.07 -29.43
C LEU A 96 -3.78 -10.96 -29.99
N PRO A 97 -4.60 -12.01 -29.87
CA PRO A 97 -6.00 -11.91 -30.26
C PRO A 97 -6.71 -10.88 -29.36
N PRO A 98 -7.63 -10.07 -29.92
CA PRO A 98 -8.31 -9.02 -29.15
C PRO A 98 -9.21 -9.65 -28.07
N PRO A 99 -9.05 -9.28 -26.78
CA PRO A 99 -9.91 -9.74 -25.70
C PRO A 99 -11.23 -8.96 -25.66
N GLN A 100 -12.30 -9.61 -25.22
CA GLN A 100 -13.54 -8.93 -24.83
C GLN A 100 -13.54 -8.56 -23.35
N LEU A 101 -12.75 -9.27 -22.53
CA LEU A 101 -12.62 -9.04 -21.10
C LEU A 101 -11.13 -9.00 -20.71
N ILE A 102 -10.72 -7.98 -19.97
CA ILE A 102 -9.40 -7.85 -19.37
C ILE A 102 -9.56 -7.87 -17.86
N LEU A 103 -8.87 -8.80 -17.21
CA LEU A 103 -8.79 -8.96 -15.76
C LEU A 103 -7.40 -8.51 -15.32
N ILE A 104 -7.33 -7.51 -14.44
CA ILE A 104 -6.07 -6.96 -13.96
C ILE A 104 -5.97 -7.18 -12.46
N ASP A 105 -4.96 -7.91 -12.01
CA ASP A 105 -4.66 -8.05 -10.57
C ASP A 105 -3.64 -7.00 -10.10
N GLU A 106 -3.74 -6.61 -8.83
CA GLU A 106 -3.02 -5.48 -8.24
C GLU A 106 -3.09 -4.20 -9.09
N ALA A 107 -4.32 -3.87 -9.47
CA ALA A 107 -4.62 -2.77 -10.35
C ALA A 107 -4.28 -1.38 -9.79
N HIS A 108 -3.82 -1.25 -8.53
CA HIS A 108 -3.24 0.00 -8.03
C HIS A 108 -2.01 0.47 -8.86
N HIS A 109 -1.45 -0.40 -9.71
CA HIS A 109 -0.44 -0.05 -10.71
C HIS A 109 -0.99 0.33 -12.10
N ALA A 110 -2.29 0.30 -12.34
CA ALA A 110 -2.90 0.39 -13.68
C ALA A 110 -2.65 1.71 -14.42
N LEU A 111 -2.20 2.75 -13.73
CA LEU A 111 -1.82 4.04 -14.32
C LEU A 111 -0.36 4.08 -14.80
N ALA A 112 0.42 3.01 -14.60
CA ALA A 112 1.75 2.94 -15.17
C ALA A 112 1.69 2.77 -16.69
N LYS A 113 2.69 3.31 -17.40
CA LYS A 113 2.75 3.37 -18.88
C LYS A 113 2.43 2.03 -19.56
N SER A 114 2.92 0.92 -19.01
CA SER A 114 2.68 -0.42 -19.57
C SER A 114 1.23 -0.87 -19.50
N TYR A 115 0.50 -0.53 -18.44
CA TYR A 115 -0.93 -0.82 -18.31
C TYR A 115 -1.74 0.06 -19.24
N VAL A 116 -1.49 1.38 -19.24
CA VAL A 116 -2.14 2.33 -20.14
C VAL A 116 -2.01 1.91 -21.60
N LYS A 117 -0.84 1.40 -22.02
CA LYS A 117 -0.62 0.87 -23.36
C LYS A 117 -1.54 -0.31 -23.70
N ILE A 118 -1.80 -1.22 -22.76
CA ILE A 118 -2.73 -2.34 -22.95
C ILE A 118 -4.17 -1.81 -23.08
N LEU A 119 -4.57 -0.90 -22.18
CA LEU A 119 -5.92 -0.32 -22.18
C LEU A 119 -6.22 0.48 -23.46
N GLN A 120 -5.24 1.20 -23.99
CA GLN A 120 -5.36 1.95 -25.24
C GLN A 120 -5.43 1.04 -26.47
N ALA A 121 -4.79 -0.13 -26.43
CA ALA A 121 -4.83 -1.09 -27.54
C ALA A 121 -6.18 -1.82 -27.66
N TYR A 122 -6.94 -1.91 -26.56
CA TYR A 122 -8.22 -2.60 -26.51
C TYR A 122 -9.31 -1.72 -25.87
N PRO A 123 -9.68 -0.59 -26.52
CA PRO A 123 -10.60 0.39 -25.93
C PRO A 123 -12.01 -0.17 -25.69
N ASP A 124 -12.45 -1.13 -26.49
CA ASP A 124 -13.80 -1.70 -26.44
C ASP A 124 -13.94 -2.87 -25.45
N ALA A 125 -12.84 -3.37 -24.87
CA ALA A 125 -12.87 -4.46 -23.92
C ALA A 125 -13.48 -4.01 -22.58
N PHE A 126 -14.21 -4.91 -21.92
CA PHE A 126 -14.51 -4.75 -20.51
C PHE A 126 -13.22 -4.93 -19.71
N VAL A 127 -12.98 -4.08 -18.72
CA VAL A 127 -11.78 -4.12 -17.88
C VAL A 127 -12.19 -4.16 -16.41
N LEU A 128 -11.76 -5.19 -15.70
CA LEU A 128 -11.95 -5.32 -14.27
C LEU A 128 -10.60 -5.16 -13.55
N PHE A 129 -10.51 -4.10 -12.76
CA PHE A 129 -9.33 -3.72 -11.98
C PHE A 129 -9.42 -4.27 -10.56
N PHE A 130 -8.91 -5.47 -10.32
CA PHE A 130 -8.88 -6.08 -9.00
C PHE A 130 -7.73 -5.52 -8.17
N THR A 131 -8.03 -5.05 -6.96
CA THR A 131 -7.01 -4.52 -6.06
C THR A 131 -7.45 -4.59 -4.59
N ALA A 132 -6.48 -4.72 -3.68
CA ALA A 132 -6.73 -4.57 -2.25
C ALA A 132 -7.04 -3.13 -1.86
N THR A 133 -6.36 -2.20 -2.53
CA THR A 133 -6.42 -0.77 -2.27
C THR A 133 -6.52 -0.07 -3.62
N PRO A 134 -7.62 0.62 -3.92
CA PRO A 134 -7.75 1.33 -5.18
C PRO A 134 -7.08 2.71 -5.16
N VAL A 135 -6.52 3.09 -4.00
CA VAL A 135 -5.71 4.30 -3.80
C VAL A 135 -4.29 4.08 -4.29
N ARG A 136 -3.75 5.08 -4.98
CA ARG A 136 -2.32 5.17 -5.32
C ARG A 136 -1.65 6.32 -4.58
N THR A 137 -0.39 6.12 -4.24
CA THR A 137 0.49 7.17 -3.78
C THR A 137 0.65 8.25 -4.86
N GLY A 138 0.24 9.48 -4.56
CA GLY A 138 0.34 10.64 -5.45
C GLY A 138 -0.99 11.18 -5.97
N HIS A 139 -0.95 11.89 -7.11
CA HIS A 139 -2.11 12.60 -7.67
C HIS A 139 -2.99 11.72 -8.56
N ASP A 140 -2.42 10.70 -9.21
CA ASP A 140 -3.16 9.89 -10.17
C ASP A 140 -3.92 8.78 -9.43
N GLN A 141 -5.24 8.77 -9.56
CA GLN A 141 -6.13 7.76 -8.97
C GLN A 141 -6.83 6.95 -10.06
N LEU A 142 -7.38 5.80 -9.68
CA LEU A 142 -7.96 4.86 -10.65
C LEU A 142 -9.25 5.38 -11.31
N ASP A 143 -9.91 6.41 -10.75
CA ASP A 143 -11.04 7.11 -11.38
C ASP A 143 -10.70 7.81 -12.70
N GLN A 144 -9.41 7.90 -13.05
CA GLN A 144 -8.96 8.41 -14.35
C GLN A 144 -9.07 7.36 -15.47
N VAL A 145 -9.14 6.08 -15.11
CA VAL A 145 -9.18 4.95 -16.06
C VAL A 145 -10.36 4.02 -15.82
N ALA A 146 -11.17 4.26 -14.78
CA ALA A 146 -12.35 3.49 -14.44
C ALA A 146 -13.57 4.40 -14.27
N ASP A 147 -14.73 3.83 -14.58
CA ASP A 147 -16.01 4.53 -14.62
C ASP A 147 -16.92 4.13 -13.43
N ASP A 148 -16.56 3.07 -12.70
CA ASP A 148 -17.29 2.57 -11.53
C ASP A 148 -16.37 1.84 -10.54
N ILE A 149 -16.82 1.70 -9.28
CA ILE A 149 -16.14 0.94 -8.22
C ILE A 149 -17.13 0.04 -7.49
N ILE A 150 -16.72 -1.21 -7.32
CA ILE A 150 -17.41 -2.22 -6.54
C ILE A 150 -16.55 -2.54 -5.33
N VAL A 151 -17.10 -2.26 -4.15
CA VAL A 151 -16.45 -2.47 -2.86
C VAL A 151 -16.88 -3.82 -2.29
N GLY A 152 -15.91 -4.71 -2.10
CA GLY A 152 -16.13 -5.99 -1.44
C GLY A 152 -16.42 -5.86 0.04
N LYS A 153 -16.66 -6.99 0.71
CA LYS A 153 -16.88 -7.01 2.16
C LYS A 153 -15.64 -6.49 2.90
N SER A 154 -15.86 -5.70 3.95
CA SER A 154 -14.80 -5.14 4.77
C SER A 154 -14.04 -6.21 5.55
N ILE A 155 -12.82 -5.89 5.98
CA ILE A 155 -11.99 -6.80 6.81
C ILE A 155 -12.70 -7.14 8.12
N LYS A 156 -13.44 -6.17 8.68
CA LYS A 156 -14.30 -6.36 9.86
C LYS A 156 -15.35 -7.43 9.62
N TRP A 157 -16.16 -7.25 8.57
CA TRP A 157 -17.21 -8.22 8.22
C TRP A 157 -16.63 -9.61 7.96
N LEU A 158 -15.53 -9.70 7.22
CA LEU A 158 -14.87 -10.97 6.91
C LEU A 158 -14.34 -11.69 8.17
N THR A 159 -13.92 -10.94 9.18
CA THR A 159 -13.45 -11.49 10.46
C THR A 159 -14.63 -11.97 11.31
N GLU A 160 -15.70 -11.17 11.41
CA GLU A 160 -16.94 -11.49 12.14
C GLU A 160 -17.63 -12.74 11.57
N HIS A 161 -17.55 -12.94 10.25
CA HIS A 161 -18.14 -14.09 9.55
C HIS A 161 -17.13 -15.24 9.34
N HIS A 162 -16.00 -15.23 10.04
CA HIS A 162 -15.00 -16.29 10.05
C HIS A 162 -14.34 -16.63 8.70
N PHE A 163 -14.40 -15.73 7.72
CA PHE A 163 -13.61 -15.82 6.49
C PHE A 163 -12.16 -15.38 6.69
N LEU A 164 -11.90 -14.58 7.73
CA LEU A 164 -10.58 -14.25 8.26
C LEU A 164 -10.51 -14.64 9.74
N ALA A 165 -9.31 -15.00 10.21
CA ALA A 165 -9.07 -15.22 11.64
C ALA A 165 -9.01 -13.88 12.38
N PRO A 166 -9.51 -13.81 13.64
CA PRO A 166 -9.27 -12.66 14.50
C PRO A 166 -7.77 -12.50 14.78
N TYR A 167 -7.34 -11.30 15.17
CA TYR A 167 -5.93 -11.01 15.45
C TYR A 167 -5.72 -10.15 16.68
N ARG A 168 -4.50 -10.22 17.23
CA ARG A 168 -3.96 -9.26 18.20
C ARG A 168 -2.81 -8.50 17.54
N TYR A 169 -2.85 -7.18 17.65
CA TYR A 169 -1.84 -6.28 17.09
C TYR A 169 -0.96 -5.75 18.20
N PHE A 170 0.35 -5.72 17.98
CA PHE A 170 1.33 -5.18 18.92
C PHE A 170 2.25 -4.21 18.20
N GLY A 171 2.11 -2.91 18.47
CA GLY A 171 3.08 -1.89 18.04
C GLY A 171 4.17 -1.76 19.10
N LEU A 172 5.42 -1.58 18.71
CA LEU A 172 6.54 -1.52 19.67
C LEU A 172 7.28 -0.19 19.68
N GLY A 173 7.20 0.60 18.60
CA GLY A 173 7.85 1.91 18.52
C GLY A 173 9.36 1.90 18.58
N ASP A 174 10.01 0.83 18.13
CA ASP A 174 11.47 0.73 18.16
C ASP A 174 12.16 1.55 17.05
N ILE A 175 11.40 2.16 16.13
CA ILE A 175 11.90 2.89 14.96
C ILE A 175 12.05 4.40 15.19
N ASP A 176 13.15 4.98 14.69
CA ASP A 176 13.33 6.43 14.60
C ASP A 176 12.73 6.97 13.29
N ARG A 177 11.44 7.29 13.31
CA ARG A 177 10.71 7.76 12.13
C ARG A 177 11.18 9.12 11.59
N SER A 178 11.91 9.91 12.39
CA SER A 178 12.42 11.22 11.98
C SER A 178 13.45 11.12 10.84
N LYS A 179 14.07 9.95 10.68
CA LYS A 179 15.08 9.66 9.67
C LYS A 179 14.51 9.17 8.35
N LEU A 180 13.24 8.75 8.31
CA LEU A 180 12.61 8.22 7.10
C LEU A 180 12.52 9.30 6.01
N ARG A 181 12.89 8.93 4.77
CA ARG A 181 12.87 9.80 3.59
C ARG A 181 12.14 9.12 2.45
N LYS A 182 11.38 9.89 1.68
CA LYS A 182 10.48 9.39 0.64
C LYS A 182 11.13 9.46 -0.73
N ALA A 183 10.96 8.42 -1.54
CA ALA A 183 11.23 8.42 -2.96
C ALA A 183 10.32 7.41 -3.68
N ASN A 184 9.90 7.72 -4.91
CA ASN A 184 9.16 6.77 -5.77
C ASN A 184 7.93 6.11 -5.12
N GLY A 185 7.23 6.82 -4.23
CA GLY A 185 6.01 6.33 -3.58
C GLY A 185 6.21 5.51 -2.30
N ASP A 186 7.45 5.31 -1.83
CA ASP A 186 7.71 4.68 -0.52
C ASP A 186 8.94 5.31 0.17
N TYR A 187 9.39 4.75 1.29
CA TYR A 187 10.64 5.13 1.94
C TYR A 187 11.87 4.59 1.19
N THR A 188 12.98 5.34 1.18
CA THR A 188 14.24 4.86 0.60
C THR A 188 14.89 3.83 1.51
N THR A 189 15.52 2.80 0.93
CA THR A 189 16.26 1.76 1.68
C THR A 189 17.24 2.36 2.67
N GLU A 190 18.04 3.34 2.22
CA GLU A 190 19.00 4.06 3.06
C GLU A 190 18.35 4.74 4.27
N SER A 191 17.21 5.40 4.09
CA SER A 191 16.51 6.05 5.21
C SER A 191 15.90 5.06 6.18
N MET A 192 15.49 3.88 5.69
CA MET A 192 15.01 2.78 6.53
C MET A 192 16.15 2.18 7.35
N ASP A 193 17.33 1.98 6.74
CA ASP A 193 18.54 1.53 7.46
C ASP A 193 18.93 2.52 8.58
N GLN A 194 18.87 3.82 8.31
CA GLN A 194 19.17 4.84 9.33
C GLN A 194 18.13 4.90 10.47
N ALA A 195 16.86 4.67 10.13
CA ALA A 195 15.75 4.66 11.08
C ALA A 195 15.73 3.42 11.97
N LEU A 196 16.22 2.28 11.44
CA LEU A 196 16.26 1.00 12.14
C LEU A 196 17.62 0.80 12.82
N ASN A 197 17.68 1.01 14.13
CA ASN A 197 18.91 0.78 14.89
C ASN A 197 19.19 -0.74 15.07
N HIS A 198 20.42 -1.10 15.43
CA HIS A 198 20.80 -2.50 15.66
C HIS A 198 20.03 -3.18 16.80
N GLN A 199 19.51 -2.43 17.76
CA GLN A 199 18.77 -2.98 18.90
C GLN A 199 17.41 -3.54 18.48
N ILE A 200 16.80 -3.02 17.40
CA ILE A 200 15.54 -3.54 16.85
C ILE A 200 15.67 -5.01 16.50
N TYR A 201 16.78 -5.43 15.89
CA TYR A 201 16.95 -6.82 15.43
C TYR A 201 16.97 -7.82 16.59
N GLY A 202 17.66 -7.50 17.69
CA GLY A 202 17.61 -8.32 18.90
C GLY A 202 16.24 -8.27 19.59
N ASN A 203 15.55 -7.13 19.54
CA ASN A 203 14.21 -7.00 20.10
C ASN A 203 13.17 -7.84 19.33
N ILE A 204 13.32 -8.00 18.00
CA ILE A 204 12.42 -8.84 17.18
C ILE A 204 12.28 -10.24 17.77
N VAL A 205 13.41 -10.89 18.08
CA VAL A 205 13.39 -12.26 18.60
C VAL A 205 12.79 -12.30 20.00
N LYS A 206 13.15 -11.33 20.86
CA LYS A 206 12.61 -11.22 22.23
C LYS A 206 11.09 -11.05 22.23
N GLN A 207 10.55 -10.17 21.38
CA GLN A 207 9.11 -9.93 21.30
C GLN A 207 8.39 -11.10 20.64
N TYR A 208 8.98 -11.74 19.64
CA TYR A 208 8.46 -13.00 19.11
C TYR A 208 8.34 -14.07 20.20
N GLN A 209 9.39 -14.31 20.99
CA GLN A 209 9.34 -15.29 22.08
C GLN A 209 8.29 -14.94 23.13
N ARG A 210 8.13 -13.65 23.46
CA ARG A 210 7.12 -13.19 24.42
C ARG A 210 5.69 -13.36 23.90
N LEU A 211 5.44 -12.98 22.65
CA LEU A 211 4.09 -12.80 22.13
C LEU A 211 3.61 -14.00 21.31
N ALA A 212 4.53 -14.65 20.59
CA ALA A 212 4.23 -15.61 19.55
C ALA A 212 5.11 -16.88 19.59
N ALA A 213 5.70 -17.23 20.74
CA ALA A 213 6.48 -18.46 20.88
C ALA A 213 5.74 -19.69 20.34
N GLY A 214 6.46 -20.50 19.56
CA GLY A 214 5.94 -21.72 18.93
C GLY A 214 5.02 -21.48 17.73
N LYS A 215 4.74 -20.24 17.34
CA LYS A 215 3.95 -19.92 16.14
C LYS A 215 4.86 -19.72 14.94
N GLN A 216 4.49 -20.27 13.79
CA GLN A 216 5.24 -19.99 12.58
C GLN A 216 5.01 -18.54 12.14
N ALA A 217 6.10 -17.86 11.79
CA ALA A 217 6.07 -16.44 11.49
C ALA A 217 6.67 -16.10 10.12
N VAL A 218 6.11 -15.06 9.51
CA VAL A 218 6.72 -14.40 8.35
C VAL A 218 7.21 -13.02 8.79
N VAL A 219 8.47 -12.70 8.46
CA VAL A 219 9.09 -11.43 8.78
C VAL A 219 9.33 -10.62 7.51
N TYR A 220 8.83 -9.39 7.47
CA TYR A 220 9.00 -8.48 6.35
C TYR A 220 10.10 -7.45 6.65
N CYS A 221 11.22 -7.55 5.93
CA CYS A 221 12.37 -6.65 6.04
C CYS A 221 12.44 -5.71 4.82
N HIS A 222 13.16 -4.60 4.99
CA HIS A 222 13.32 -3.58 3.94
C HIS A 222 14.50 -3.84 2.98
N SER A 223 15.48 -4.65 3.40
CA SER A 223 16.67 -4.99 2.60
C SER A 223 17.12 -6.43 2.87
N VAL A 224 17.85 -7.02 1.92
CA VAL A 224 18.41 -8.39 2.05
C VAL A 224 19.39 -8.46 3.21
N GLU A 225 20.16 -7.39 3.44
CA GLU A 225 21.07 -7.30 4.58
C GLU A 225 20.32 -7.32 5.91
N SER A 226 19.24 -6.54 6.03
CA SER A 226 18.36 -6.54 7.20
C SER A 226 17.73 -7.92 7.43
N ALA A 227 17.26 -8.57 6.36
CA ALA A 227 16.69 -9.91 6.42
C ALA A 227 17.70 -10.95 6.95
N LYS A 228 18.94 -10.91 6.46
CA LYS A 228 20.01 -11.80 6.93
C LYS A 228 20.39 -11.54 8.40
N LYS A 229 20.41 -10.27 8.83
CA LYS A 229 20.62 -9.92 10.25
C LYS A 229 19.53 -10.51 11.14
N VAL A 230 18.26 -10.32 10.78
CA VAL A 230 17.12 -10.87 11.53
C VAL A 230 17.15 -12.39 11.57
N MET A 231 17.39 -13.05 10.43
CA MET A 231 17.56 -14.51 10.36
C MET A 231 18.67 -14.99 11.31
N GLY A 232 19.81 -14.28 11.35
CA GLY A 232 20.92 -14.57 12.26
C GLY A 232 20.54 -14.46 13.74
N GLU A 233 19.73 -13.46 14.12
CA GLU A 233 19.25 -13.32 15.51
C GLU A 233 18.32 -14.47 15.91
N PHE A 234 17.42 -14.92 15.01
CA PHE A 234 16.59 -16.10 15.29
C PHE A 234 17.44 -17.37 15.44
N ALA A 235 18.45 -17.55 14.58
CA ALA A 235 19.36 -18.68 14.65
C ALA A 235 20.15 -18.71 15.98
N LYS A 236 20.64 -17.55 16.46
CA LYS A 236 21.31 -17.43 17.77
C LYS A 236 20.41 -17.84 18.94
N ALA A 237 19.10 -17.62 18.81
CA ALA A 237 18.11 -18.03 19.80
C ALA A 237 17.62 -19.48 19.63
N GLY A 238 18.21 -20.26 18.71
CA GLY A 238 17.85 -21.66 18.48
C GLY A 238 16.52 -21.85 17.74
N ILE A 239 16.02 -20.81 17.04
CA ILE A 239 14.77 -20.87 16.29
C ILE A 239 15.10 -21.01 14.81
N SER A 240 14.55 -22.03 14.14
CA SER A 240 14.80 -22.26 12.71
C SER A 240 14.25 -21.10 11.86
N ALA A 241 15.13 -20.45 11.12
CA ALA A 241 14.82 -19.30 10.28
C ALA A 241 15.55 -19.39 8.93
N ALA A 242 14.89 -18.94 7.86
CA ALA A 242 15.49 -18.85 6.53
C ALA A 242 15.09 -17.54 5.87
N GLU A 243 16.04 -16.98 5.12
CA GLU A 243 15.85 -15.78 4.32
C GLU A 243 15.48 -16.14 2.88
N VAL A 244 14.54 -15.42 2.30
CA VAL A 244 14.11 -15.57 0.91
C VAL A 244 13.94 -14.19 0.25
N ASP A 245 14.63 -13.99 -0.86
CA ASP A 245 14.57 -12.78 -1.69
C ASP A 245 14.35 -13.11 -3.18
N GLY A 246 14.26 -12.06 -4.00
CA GLY A 246 14.06 -12.19 -5.45
C GLY A 246 15.21 -12.88 -6.22
N ASN A 247 16.37 -13.05 -5.59
CA ASN A 247 17.51 -13.76 -6.17
C ASN A 247 17.56 -15.24 -5.76
N THR A 248 16.73 -15.64 -4.78
CA THR A 248 16.65 -17.03 -4.33
C THR A 248 16.14 -17.91 -5.47
N PRO A 249 16.89 -18.96 -5.88
CA PRO A 249 16.48 -19.85 -6.95
C PRO A 249 15.11 -20.49 -6.68
N ALA A 250 14.30 -20.68 -7.73
CA ALA A 250 12.93 -21.20 -7.59
C ALA A 250 12.87 -22.53 -6.82
N ALA A 251 13.74 -23.50 -7.15
CA ALA A 251 13.79 -24.78 -6.46
C ALA A 251 14.14 -24.65 -4.97
N ALA A 252 15.08 -23.76 -4.62
CA ALA A 252 15.43 -23.50 -3.22
C ALA A 252 14.29 -22.81 -2.47
N ARG A 253 13.61 -21.86 -3.10
CA ARG A 253 12.42 -21.21 -2.54
C ARG A 253 11.30 -22.22 -2.28
N ASP A 254 11.04 -23.13 -3.21
CA ASP A 254 10.00 -24.15 -3.08
C ASP A 254 10.32 -25.16 -1.96
N ASP A 255 11.59 -25.54 -1.80
CA ASP A 255 12.08 -26.34 -0.67
C ASP A 255 11.85 -25.62 0.67
N LEU A 256 12.24 -24.35 0.78
CA LEU A 256 12.03 -23.55 2.01
C LEU A 256 10.55 -23.38 2.36
N VAL A 257 9.69 -23.15 1.36
CA VAL A 257 8.23 -23.11 1.55
C VAL A 257 7.69 -24.46 2.01
N THR A 258 8.23 -25.57 1.50
CA THR A 258 7.85 -26.92 1.92
C THR A 258 8.26 -27.21 3.37
N LYS A 259 9.50 -26.90 3.73
CA LYS A 259 10.00 -26.99 5.12
C LYS A 259 9.17 -26.14 6.08
N PHE A 260 8.77 -24.95 5.64
CA PHE A 260 7.85 -24.11 6.41
C PHE A 260 6.48 -24.76 6.54
N ARG A 261 5.89 -25.33 5.48
CA ARG A 261 4.61 -26.05 5.59
C ARG A 261 4.70 -27.24 6.56
N ASN A 262 5.82 -27.95 6.57
CA ASN A 262 6.06 -29.10 7.43
C ASN A 262 6.44 -28.75 8.88
N GLN A 263 6.52 -27.46 9.23
CA GLN A 263 6.97 -26.98 10.55
C GLN A 263 8.44 -27.31 10.88
N GLU A 264 9.23 -27.73 9.90
CA GLU A 264 10.69 -27.87 10.03
C GLU A 264 11.37 -26.50 10.10
N LEU A 265 10.75 -25.50 9.47
CA LEU A 265 11.16 -24.10 9.49
C LEU A 265 10.12 -23.23 10.20
N MET A 266 10.50 -22.56 11.28
CA MET A 266 9.58 -21.74 12.07
C MET A 266 9.42 -20.32 11.52
N ILE A 267 10.49 -19.74 10.96
CA ILE A 267 10.52 -18.33 10.54
C ILE A 267 10.94 -18.20 9.08
N LEU A 268 10.11 -17.52 8.28
CA LEU A 268 10.47 -17.08 6.94
C LEU A 268 10.71 -15.56 6.94
N VAL A 269 11.97 -15.16 6.78
CA VAL A 269 12.35 -13.75 6.66
C VAL A 269 12.41 -13.41 5.17
N ASN A 270 11.84 -12.28 4.76
CA ASN A 270 11.76 -11.95 3.35
C ASN A 270 11.91 -10.46 3.06
N VAL A 271 12.23 -10.17 1.80
CA VAL A 271 12.28 -8.81 1.24
C VAL A 271 11.45 -8.76 -0.01
N ASN A 272 10.36 -7.98 0.03
CA ASN A 272 9.43 -7.80 -1.09
C ASN A 272 8.83 -9.11 -1.65
N LEU A 273 8.92 -10.23 -0.94
CA LEU A 273 8.31 -11.51 -1.30
C LEU A 273 7.17 -11.86 -0.34
N PHE A 274 6.44 -12.94 -0.63
CA PHE A 274 5.33 -13.44 0.20
C PHE A 274 4.26 -12.38 0.55
N THR A 275 4.18 -11.29 -0.21
CA THR A 275 3.11 -10.31 -0.11
C THR A 275 1.85 -10.85 -0.77
N GLU A 276 2.02 -11.61 -1.86
CA GLU A 276 0.97 -12.23 -2.67
C GLU A 276 1.44 -13.60 -3.21
N GLY A 277 0.48 -14.45 -3.60
CA GLY A 277 0.75 -15.64 -4.42
C GLY A 277 1.73 -16.67 -3.85
N VAL A 278 1.79 -16.85 -2.52
CA VAL A 278 2.38 -18.04 -1.90
C VAL A 278 1.42 -18.53 -0.83
N ASP A 279 1.00 -19.77 -0.95
CA ASP A 279 0.14 -20.42 0.04
C ASP A 279 0.99 -20.91 1.22
N LEU A 280 1.00 -20.09 2.28
CA LEU A 280 1.60 -20.40 3.57
C LEU A 280 0.45 -20.57 4.57
N PRO A 281 -0.24 -21.72 4.58
CA PRO A 281 -1.41 -21.90 5.42
C PRO A 281 -1.02 -21.78 6.89
N ASN A 282 0.18 -22.23 7.29
CA ASN A 282 0.56 -22.35 8.70
C ASN A 282 1.02 -21.04 9.38
N VAL A 283 1.01 -19.90 8.68
CA VAL A 283 1.42 -18.62 9.28
C VAL A 283 0.42 -18.18 10.35
N ASP A 284 0.89 -18.09 11.59
CA ASP A 284 0.14 -17.60 12.75
C ASP A 284 0.60 -16.22 13.21
N CYS A 285 1.84 -15.85 12.86
CA CYS A 285 2.42 -14.58 13.23
C CYS A 285 2.98 -13.85 12.00
N VAL A 286 2.83 -12.53 11.97
CA VAL A 286 3.57 -11.65 11.07
C VAL A 286 4.39 -10.68 11.91
N ILE A 287 5.64 -10.49 11.52
CA ILE A 287 6.53 -9.48 12.09
C ILE A 287 6.87 -8.46 11.01
N MET A 288 6.51 -7.21 11.23
CA MET A 288 6.83 -6.11 10.32
C MET A 288 8.07 -5.37 10.84
N ALA A 289 9.16 -5.50 10.09
CA ALA A 289 10.42 -4.80 10.30
C ALA A 289 10.74 -3.84 9.13
N ARG A 290 9.73 -3.53 8.31
CA ARG A 290 9.79 -2.61 7.18
C ARG A 290 8.76 -1.50 7.34
N PRO A 291 9.18 -0.25 7.56
CA PRO A 291 8.26 0.88 7.48
C PRO A 291 7.81 1.05 6.01
N THR A 292 6.55 1.41 5.79
CA THR A 292 6.04 1.66 4.44
C THR A 292 5.05 2.81 4.38
N GLN A 293 4.95 3.42 3.21
CA GLN A 293 3.91 4.39 2.86
C GLN A 293 2.78 3.80 2.04
N SER A 294 2.93 2.57 1.56
CA SER A 294 1.91 1.90 0.75
C SER A 294 0.92 1.16 1.65
N LEU A 295 -0.34 1.61 1.62
CA LEU A 295 -1.44 0.90 2.29
C LEU A 295 -1.60 -0.52 1.71
N ALA A 296 -1.38 -0.69 0.40
CA ALA A 296 -1.43 -1.99 -0.27
C ALA A 296 -0.45 -2.97 0.39
N LEU A 297 0.82 -2.56 0.51
CA LEU A 297 1.86 -3.38 1.14
C LEU A 297 1.56 -3.65 2.62
N TYR A 298 1.12 -2.63 3.37
CA TYR A 298 0.73 -2.79 4.76
C TYR A 298 -0.36 -3.85 4.96
N LEU A 299 -1.44 -3.79 4.18
CA LEU A 299 -2.52 -4.78 4.24
C LEU A 299 -2.04 -6.16 3.80
N GLN A 300 -1.21 -6.25 2.75
CA GLN A 300 -0.63 -7.52 2.31
C GLN A 300 0.25 -8.18 3.40
N PHE A 301 1.06 -7.40 4.11
CA PHE A 301 1.87 -7.89 5.23
C PHE A 301 1.00 -8.34 6.38
N SER A 302 0.24 -7.40 6.95
CA SER A 302 -0.53 -7.60 8.19
C SER A 302 -1.56 -8.73 8.05
N MET A 303 -2.17 -8.88 6.87
CA MET A 303 -3.20 -9.90 6.66
C MET A 303 -2.65 -11.31 6.39
N ARG A 304 -1.33 -11.47 6.16
CA ARG A 304 -0.71 -12.77 5.83
C ARG A 304 -0.88 -13.84 6.92
N CYS A 305 -1.10 -13.46 8.17
CA CYS A 305 -1.40 -14.40 9.27
C CYS A 305 -2.90 -14.67 9.49
N LEU A 306 -3.82 -14.00 8.79
CA LEU A 306 -5.27 -14.06 9.04
C LEU A 306 -6.04 -15.22 8.38
N ASN A 307 -5.42 -16.34 7.98
CA ASN A 307 -6.21 -17.45 7.44
C ASN A 307 -7.09 -18.00 8.54
N PRO A 308 -8.36 -18.28 8.23
CA PRO A 308 -9.27 -18.87 9.19
C PRO A 308 -8.78 -20.26 9.57
N ARG A 309 -8.69 -20.51 10.87
CA ARG A 309 -8.51 -21.81 11.49
C ARG A 309 -9.31 -21.86 12.79
N LYS A 310 -9.92 -23.00 13.08
CA LYS A 310 -10.68 -23.18 14.32
C LYS A 310 -9.80 -22.87 15.53
N GLY A 311 -10.26 -21.98 16.40
CA GLY A 311 -9.55 -21.59 17.63
C GLY A 311 -8.31 -20.70 17.43
N LYS A 312 -8.00 -20.27 16.19
CA LYS A 312 -6.84 -19.42 15.93
C LYS A 312 -7.13 -17.96 16.24
N THR A 313 -6.18 -17.33 16.92
CA THR A 313 -6.01 -15.87 16.93
C THR A 313 -4.62 -15.55 16.40
N ALA A 314 -4.57 -14.82 15.31
CA ALA A 314 -3.33 -14.41 14.66
C ALA A 314 -2.61 -13.33 15.46
N ILE A 315 -1.29 -13.19 15.25
CA ILE A 315 -0.46 -12.21 15.96
C ILE A 315 0.27 -11.34 14.96
N ILE A 316 0.11 -10.03 15.07
CA ILE A 316 0.82 -9.05 14.25
C ILE A 316 1.74 -8.27 15.19
N ILE A 317 3.04 -8.35 14.93
CA ILE A 317 4.08 -7.61 15.66
C ILE A 317 4.64 -6.54 14.71
N ASP A 318 4.46 -5.28 15.06
CA ASP A 318 4.83 -4.12 14.26
C ASP A 318 5.94 -3.34 14.96
N HIS A 319 7.20 -3.62 14.59
CA HIS A 319 8.36 -2.92 15.16
C HIS A 319 8.54 -1.50 14.64
N VAL A 320 7.80 -1.16 13.58
CA VAL A 320 8.00 0.06 12.79
C VAL A 320 6.80 0.99 12.82
N ASP A 321 5.80 0.66 13.65
CA ASP A 321 4.59 1.42 13.89
C ASP A 321 3.86 1.84 12.60
N ASN A 322 3.78 0.95 11.62
CA ASN A 322 2.97 1.18 10.42
C ASN A 322 1.52 1.56 10.78
N PHE A 323 0.97 1.07 11.91
CA PHE A 323 -0.37 1.43 12.37
C PHE A 323 -0.57 2.94 12.64
N LEU A 324 0.49 3.69 12.98
CA LEU A 324 0.38 5.15 13.16
C LEU A 324 0.07 5.87 11.85
N THR A 325 0.47 5.26 10.73
CA THR A 325 0.11 5.73 9.39
C THR A 325 -1.22 5.15 8.97
N PHE A 326 -1.41 3.83 9.11
CA PHE A 326 -2.51 3.14 8.44
C PHE A 326 -3.77 2.83 9.27
N GLY A 327 -3.71 3.09 10.57
CA GLY A 327 -4.59 2.44 11.53
C GLY A 327 -4.33 0.94 11.63
N LEU A 328 -5.23 0.22 12.27
CA LEU A 328 -5.27 -1.24 12.28
C LEU A 328 -5.77 -1.80 10.93
N PRO A 329 -5.49 -3.07 10.61
CA PRO A 329 -5.99 -3.70 9.38
C PRO A 329 -7.52 -3.61 9.25
N ILE A 330 -8.25 -3.83 10.35
CA ILE A 330 -9.71 -3.81 10.42
C ILE A 330 -10.36 -2.44 10.21
N ASN A 331 -9.59 -1.34 10.19
CA ASN A 331 -10.13 0.00 9.97
C ASN A 331 -11.06 0.04 8.75
N ASP A 332 -12.26 0.58 8.93
CA ASP A 332 -13.16 0.86 7.82
C ASP A 332 -12.57 1.97 6.95
N ARG A 333 -12.80 1.83 5.64
CA ARG A 333 -12.19 2.66 4.59
C ARG A 333 -13.26 2.96 3.55
N ASP A 334 -13.49 4.24 3.29
CA ASP A 334 -14.43 4.70 2.26
C ASP A 334 -13.70 4.70 0.91
N TRP A 335 -13.71 3.54 0.26
CA TRP A 335 -13.02 3.35 -1.01
C TRP A 335 -13.62 4.17 -2.15
N GLU A 336 -14.91 4.49 -2.10
CA GLU A 336 -15.58 5.29 -3.12
C GLU A 336 -15.02 6.72 -3.13
N GLN A 337 -14.85 7.33 -1.96
CA GLN A 337 -14.22 8.65 -1.84
C GLN A 337 -12.71 8.60 -2.10
N ALA A 338 -12.07 7.49 -1.74
CA ALA A 338 -10.62 7.32 -1.83
C ALA A 338 -10.10 7.39 -3.28
N ILE A 339 -10.87 6.87 -4.24
CA ILE A 339 -10.47 6.84 -5.66
C ILE A 339 -10.72 8.14 -6.41
N VAL A 340 -11.48 9.09 -5.87
CA VAL A 340 -11.80 10.33 -6.58
C VAL A 340 -10.56 11.22 -6.64
N THR A 341 -10.12 11.54 -7.87
CA THR A 341 -9.02 12.49 -8.13
C THR A 341 -9.31 13.79 -7.40
N ARG A 342 -8.29 14.32 -6.70
CA ARG A 342 -8.42 15.43 -5.75
C ARG A 342 -9.22 16.63 -6.28
N ASP A 343 -9.03 16.99 -7.54
CA ASP A 343 -9.66 18.17 -8.15
C ASP A 343 -11.16 17.99 -8.42
N LYS A 344 -11.67 16.75 -8.39
CA LYS A 344 -13.09 16.40 -8.53
C LYS A 344 -13.81 16.20 -7.20
N ARG A 345 -13.10 16.28 -6.06
CA ARG A 345 -13.71 16.07 -4.74
C ARG A 345 -14.63 17.23 -4.40
N ARG A 346 -15.85 16.92 -3.98
CA ARG A 346 -16.76 17.93 -3.40
C ARG A 346 -16.17 18.38 -2.06
N SER A 347 -16.13 19.69 -1.82
CA SER A 347 -15.58 20.32 -0.61
C SER A 347 -16.27 19.95 0.70
N ASN A 348 -17.34 19.16 0.67
CA ASN A 348 -18.23 18.94 1.80
C ASN A 348 -17.93 17.65 2.61
N SER A 349 -16.86 16.91 2.33
CA SER A 349 -16.53 15.68 3.07
C SER A 349 -15.24 15.73 3.91
N ILE A 350 -14.58 16.90 4.03
CA ILE A 350 -13.31 17.02 4.78
C ILE A 350 -13.48 17.83 6.06
N SER A 351 -14.60 17.65 6.75
CA SER A 351 -14.76 18.16 8.10
C SER A 351 -15.47 17.11 8.94
N GLY A 352 -14.70 16.32 9.68
CA GLY A 352 -15.20 15.75 10.92
C GLY A 352 -14.90 14.30 11.23
N ASP A 353 -14.47 13.46 10.28
CA ASP A 353 -14.34 12.03 10.60
C ASP A 353 -12.95 11.70 11.16
N VAL A 354 -12.77 12.04 12.43
CA VAL A 354 -11.69 11.53 13.26
C VAL A 354 -12.10 10.10 13.60
N GLY A 355 -11.57 9.11 12.87
CA GLY A 355 -11.85 7.71 13.18
C GLY A 355 -11.49 7.37 14.64
N PRO A 356 -11.95 6.21 15.15
CA PRO A 356 -11.85 5.87 16.56
C PRO A 356 -10.41 5.98 17.07
N ALA A 357 -10.23 6.52 18.27
CA ALA A 357 -8.90 6.66 18.85
C ALA A 357 -8.24 5.28 18.98
N ILE A 358 -6.99 5.14 18.55
CA ILE A 358 -6.18 3.93 18.76
C ILE A 358 -5.31 4.15 19.99
N THR A 359 -5.27 3.16 20.87
CA THR A 359 -4.43 3.17 22.07
C THR A 359 -3.46 2.00 22.02
N GLN A 360 -2.24 2.23 22.52
CA GLN A 360 -1.24 1.19 22.74
C GLN A 360 -1.02 0.98 24.24
N CYS A 361 -1.13 -0.27 24.70
CA CYS A 361 -0.89 -0.62 26.09
C CYS A 361 0.60 -0.55 26.44
N GLN A 362 0.97 0.19 27.48
CA GLN A 362 2.36 0.30 27.94
C GLN A 362 2.91 -0.99 28.60
N SER A 363 2.03 -1.91 29.03
CA SER A 363 2.43 -3.16 29.68
C SER A 363 2.68 -4.28 28.67
N CYS A 364 1.72 -4.53 27.78
CA CYS A 364 1.79 -5.63 26.82
C CYS A 364 2.05 -5.20 25.38
N TYR A 365 2.14 -3.89 25.10
CA TYR A 365 2.30 -3.31 23.76
C TYR A 365 1.15 -3.58 22.80
N GLY A 366 0.05 -4.14 23.29
CA GLY A 366 -1.11 -4.41 22.46
C GLY A 366 -1.76 -3.10 21.99
N THR A 367 -2.07 -3.04 20.71
CA THR A 367 -2.68 -1.91 20.02
C THR A 367 -4.12 -2.27 19.63
N PHE A 368 -5.08 -1.45 20.04
CA PHE A 368 -6.52 -1.68 19.89
C PHE A 368 -7.27 -0.34 19.82
N TYR A 369 -8.55 -0.32 19.41
CA TYR A 369 -9.33 0.92 19.49
C TYR A 369 -9.70 1.21 20.93
N ARG A 370 -9.68 2.48 21.34
CA ARG A 370 -10.05 2.92 22.68
C ARG A 370 -11.44 2.41 23.07
N ASP A 371 -12.37 2.41 22.12
CA ASP A 371 -13.75 1.94 22.34
C ASP A 371 -13.83 0.43 22.65
N ASP A 372 -12.80 -0.36 22.27
CA ASP A 372 -12.71 -1.78 22.63
C ASP A 372 -12.24 -2.00 24.08
N ALA A 373 -11.69 -0.96 24.73
CA ALA A 373 -11.27 -1.04 26.13
C ALA A 373 -12.48 -0.93 27.06
N LYS A 374 -12.78 -2.01 27.77
CA LYS A 374 -13.78 -1.98 28.84
C LYS A 374 -13.13 -1.42 30.12
N SER A 375 -13.75 -0.40 30.71
CA SER A 375 -13.41 0.12 32.05
C SER A 375 -11.94 0.56 32.19
N ASP A 376 -11.39 1.28 31.21
CA ASP A 376 -9.99 1.75 31.18
C ASP A 376 -8.95 0.64 31.41
N ARG A 377 -9.25 -0.59 30.97
CA ARG A 377 -8.32 -1.71 31.03
C ARG A 377 -7.98 -2.20 29.64
N CYS A 378 -6.72 -2.57 29.46
CA CYS A 378 -6.24 -3.20 28.25
C CYS A 378 -7.02 -4.51 28.00
N PRO A 379 -7.67 -4.68 26.84
CA PRO A 379 -8.45 -5.89 26.52
C PRO A 379 -7.58 -7.15 26.39
N PHE A 380 -6.25 -6.98 26.33
CA PHE A 380 -5.31 -8.07 26.10
C PHE A 380 -4.58 -8.57 27.35
N CYS A 381 -4.30 -7.70 28.30
CA CYS A 381 -3.57 -8.06 29.53
C CYS A 381 -4.22 -7.57 30.83
N GLY A 382 -5.32 -6.81 30.76
CA GLY A 382 -6.02 -6.28 31.94
C GLY A 382 -5.34 -5.11 32.66
N ALA A 383 -4.16 -4.69 32.19
CA ALA A 383 -3.44 -3.53 32.72
C ALA A 383 -4.26 -2.26 32.57
N GLU A 384 -4.21 -1.40 33.58
CA GLU A 384 -4.89 -0.11 33.59
C GLU A 384 -4.30 0.83 32.53
N LEU A 385 -5.19 1.44 31.73
CA LEU A 385 -4.85 2.40 30.69
C LEU A 385 -4.75 3.78 31.32
N LYS A 386 -3.54 4.13 31.80
CA LYS A 386 -3.25 5.46 32.34
C LYS A 386 -3.64 6.55 31.33
N ALA A 387 -4.06 7.72 31.83
CA ALA A 387 -4.44 8.89 31.02
C ALA A 387 -3.31 9.43 30.11
N GLU A 388 -2.05 9.07 30.37
CA GLU A 388 -0.88 9.45 29.56
C GLU A 388 -0.66 8.56 28.32
N GLY A 389 -1.47 7.52 28.10
CA GLY A 389 -1.44 6.76 26.86
C GLY A 389 -1.74 7.68 25.69
N LYS A 390 -0.77 7.91 24.79
CA LYS A 390 -1.00 8.70 23.58
C LYS A 390 -2.07 8.01 22.75
N ASP A 391 -3.26 8.59 22.74
CA ASP A 391 -4.32 8.20 21.82
C ASP A 391 -3.96 8.73 20.43
N TYR A 392 -3.75 7.80 19.52
CA TYR A 392 -3.49 8.10 18.13
C TYR A 392 -4.84 8.24 17.43
N LYS A 393 -5.13 9.44 16.93
CA LYS A 393 -6.31 9.63 16.10
C LYS A 393 -6.15 8.79 14.84
N VAL A 394 -7.16 7.97 14.53
CA VAL A 394 -7.18 7.26 13.25
C VAL A 394 -7.09 8.30 12.16
N VAL A 395 -5.99 8.22 11.46
CA VAL A 395 -5.85 8.87 10.19
C VAL A 395 -6.64 8.03 9.20
N ASN A 396 -7.64 8.63 8.56
CA ASN A 396 -8.18 8.06 7.33
C ASN A 396 -7.09 8.18 6.24
N VAL A 397 -6.24 7.16 6.14
CA VAL A 397 -4.98 7.15 5.37
C VAL A 397 -5.21 7.34 3.88
N ASP A 398 -6.36 6.87 3.42
CA ASP A 398 -6.87 7.03 2.06
C ASP A 398 -7.02 8.53 1.69
N LEU A 399 -7.16 9.40 2.70
CA LEU A 399 -7.14 10.85 2.57
C LEU A 399 -5.76 11.48 2.90
N GLN A 400 -4.87 10.78 3.60
CA GLN A 400 -3.59 11.33 4.06
C GLN A 400 -2.45 11.22 3.04
N GLU A 401 -2.48 10.26 2.10
CA GLU A 401 -1.61 10.32 0.91
C GLU A 401 -1.86 11.61 0.08
N ILE A 402 -3.05 12.20 0.25
CA ILE A 402 -3.49 13.43 -0.43
C ILE A 402 -3.18 14.70 0.40
N GLN A 403 -2.87 14.56 1.69
CA GLN A 403 -2.52 15.66 2.60
C GLN A 403 -1.01 15.96 2.70
N ASN A 404 -0.12 15.26 2.00
CA ASN A 404 1.30 15.68 1.87
C ASN A 404 1.50 16.95 1.02
N ALA A 405 0.43 17.67 0.69
CA ALA A 405 0.47 19.01 0.12
C ALA A 405 0.98 20.07 1.11
N GLN A 406 0.92 19.84 2.43
CA GLN A 406 1.50 20.77 3.41
C GLN A 406 3.04 20.79 3.35
N ALA A 407 3.69 19.64 3.14
CA ALA A 407 5.14 19.57 2.98
C ALA A 407 5.60 20.16 1.64
N ILE A 408 4.82 20.05 0.57
CA ILE A 408 5.12 20.69 -0.74
C ILE A 408 4.89 22.20 -0.67
N LYS A 409 3.83 22.67 -0.01
CA LYS A 409 3.58 24.10 0.23
C LYS A 409 4.71 24.70 1.07
N GLN A 410 5.07 24.06 2.18
CA GLN A 410 6.20 24.49 3.03
C GLN A 410 7.55 24.43 2.30
N ARG A 411 7.81 23.43 1.44
CA ARG A 411 9.02 23.38 0.61
C ARG A 411 9.02 24.42 -0.51
N LYS A 412 7.87 24.69 -1.14
CA LYS A 412 7.73 25.78 -2.15
C LYS A 412 7.84 27.15 -1.50
N GLU A 413 7.30 27.34 -0.30
CA GLU A 413 7.45 28.57 0.49
C GLU A 413 8.88 28.74 0.96
N LEU A 414 9.54 27.68 1.45
CA LEU A 414 10.95 27.70 1.83
C LEU A 414 11.86 27.94 0.61
N ALA A 415 11.58 27.30 -0.53
CA ALA A 415 12.32 27.53 -1.78
C ALA A 415 12.09 28.96 -2.33
N HIS A 416 10.86 29.47 -2.28
CA HIS A 416 10.58 30.87 -2.62
C HIS A 416 11.30 31.84 -1.68
N LYS A 417 11.34 31.52 -0.38
CA LYS A 417 12.04 32.33 0.61
C LYS A 417 13.55 32.33 0.35
N ILE A 418 14.15 31.16 0.10
CA ILE A 418 15.57 31.04 -0.28
C ILE A 418 15.88 31.78 -1.59
N MET A 419 15.02 31.67 -2.62
CA MET A 419 15.19 32.41 -3.88
C MET A 419 15.05 33.92 -3.68
N GLN A 420 14.09 34.36 -2.87
CA GLN A 420 13.94 35.78 -2.53
C GLN A 420 15.13 36.28 -1.73
N ASP A 421 15.62 35.53 -0.75
CA ASP A 421 16.76 35.90 0.07
C ASP A 421 18.07 35.95 -0.75
N GLN A 422 18.27 35.01 -1.69
CA GLN A 422 19.38 35.06 -2.66
C GLN A 422 19.26 36.25 -3.61
N LEU A 423 18.06 36.54 -4.13
CA LEU A 423 17.84 37.69 -5.02
C LEU A 423 18.07 39.01 -4.28
N MET A 424 17.64 39.10 -3.01
CA MET A 424 17.87 40.24 -2.13
C MET A 424 19.36 40.44 -1.81
N ALA A 425 20.08 39.36 -1.48
CA ALA A 425 21.53 39.42 -1.26
C ALA A 425 22.28 39.87 -2.52
N ASN A 426 21.88 39.38 -3.71
CA ASN A 426 22.50 39.73 -4.98
C ASN A 426 22.30 41.21 -5.40
N VAL A 427 21.29 41.90 -4.87
CA VAL A 427 21.03 43.32 -5.17
C VAL A 427 21.39 44.26 -4.03
N ALA A 428 21.80 43.74 -2.86
CA ALA A 428 22.04 44.54 -1.66
C ALA A 428 23.18 45.57 -1.84
N ASP A 429 24.25 45.19 -2.56
CA ASP A 429 25.42 46.05 -2.80
C ASP A 429 25.40 46.71 -4.19
N LYS A 430 24.31 46.55 -4.96
CA LYS A 430 24.19 47.10 -6.31
C LYS A 430 23.52 48.47 -6.29
N THR A 431 23.85 49.30 -7.27
CA THR A 431 23.15 50.55 -7.54
C THR A 431 21.99 50.31 -8.52
N PRO A 432 20.98 51.21 -8.61
CA PRO A 432 19.91 51.09 -9.60
C PRO A 432 20.41 51.00 -11.05
N ALA A 433 21.62 51.53 -11.32
CA ALA A 433 22.30 51.48 -12.60
C ALA A 433 22.91 50.10 -12.92
N GLU A 434 22.94 49.14 -12.00
CA GLU A 434 23.49 47.80 -12.22
C GLU A 434 22.40 46.72 -12.30
N LEU A 435 21.13 47.12 -12.16
CA LEU A 435 19.98 46.22 -12.23
C LEU A 435 19.48 46.08 -13.67
N HIS A 436 19.20 44.86 -14.13
CA HIS A 436 18.87 44.60 -15.53
C HIS A 436 17.48 44.00 -15.74
N THR A 437 16.95 43.32 -14.74
CA THR A 437 15.65 42.65 -14.82
C THR A 437 14.63 43.32 -13.89
N LEU A 438 13.34 43.23 -14.24
CA LEU A 438 12.27 43.77 -13.40
C LEU A 438 12.29 43.17 -11.98
N ASN A 439 12.66 41.89 -11.85
CA ASN A 439 12.74 41.20 -10.56
C ASN A 439 13.86 41.77 -9.68
N GLU A 440 15.01 42.13 -10.24
CA GLU A 440 16.08 42.83 -9.50
C GLU A 440 15.62 44.21 -9.02
N PHE A 441 14.93 44.99 -9.88
CA PHE A 441 14.36 46.28 -9.48
C PHE A 441 13.29 46.15 -8.38
N GLN A 442 12.47 45.10 -8.41
CA GLN A 442 11.46 44.84 -7.38
C GLN A 442 12.09 44.42 -6.04
N ALA A 443 13.12 43.57 -6.08
CA ALA A 443 13.88 43.19 -4.90
C ALA A 443 14.57 44.40 -4.27
N TYR A 444 15.28 45.20 -5.08
CA TYR A 444 15.92 46.44 -4.65
C TYR A 444 14.93 47.46 -4.05
N ALA A 445 13.77 47.63 -4.69
CA ALA A 445 12.71 48.51 -4.19
C ALA A 445 12.22 48.10 -2.80
N LYS A 446 12.08 46.80 -2.57
CA LYS A 446 11.64 46.25 -1.29
C LYS A 446 12.73 46.34 -0.22
N LEU A 447 14.01 46.16 -0.56
CA LEU A 447 15.15 46.28 0.36
C LEU A 447 15.31 47.73 0.87
N HIS A 448 15.15 48.71 -0.02
CA HIS A 448 15.35 50.14 0.30
C HIS A 448 14.05 50.91 0.62
N GLY A 449 12.92 50.22 0.77
CA GLY A 449 11.65 50.82 1.21
C GLY A 449 10.97 51.74 0.19
N TYR A 450 11.22 51.56 -1.10
CA TYR A 450 10.59 52.36 -2.15
C TYR A 450 9.14 51.95 -2.43
N LYS A 451 8.35 52.88 -2.97
CA LYS A 451 6.94 52.64 -3.31
C LYS A 451 6.79 51.56 -4.41
N PRO A 452 5.71 50.75 -4.41
CA PRO A 452 5.53 49.62 -5.33
C PRO A 452 5.67 49.97 -6.83
N GLY A 453 5.31 51.19 -7.22
CA GLY A 453 5.42 51.67 -8.61
C GLY A 453 6.83 52.04 -9.07
N TRP A 454 7.79 52.20 -8.14
CA TRP A 454 9.15 52.65 -8.45
C TRP A 454 9.90 51.65 -9.33
N ALA A 455 9.82 50.35 -9.02
CA ALA A 455 10.51 49.30 -9.77
C ALA A 455 10.06 49.28 -11.25
N TRP A 456 8.76 49.43 -11.47
CA TRP A 456 8.19 49.42 -12.82
C TRP A 456 8.54 50.70 -13.60
N TYR A 457 8.52 51.86 -12.93
CA TYR A 457 8.94 53.13 -13.50
C TYR A 457 10.42 53.10 -13.94
N GLN A 458 11.32 52.65 -13.06
CA GLN A 458 12.75 52.54 -13.36
C GLN A 458 13.04 51.56 -14.49
N PHE A 459 12.44 50.37 -14.44
CA PHE A 459 12.61 49.37 -15.50
C PHE A 459 12.10 49.86 -16.86
N LYS A 460 10.95 50.53 -16.91
CA LYS A 460 10.37 51.07 -18.15
C LYS A 460 11.21 52.22 -18.73
N ASN A 461 11.68 53.14 -17.89
CA ASN A 461 12.56 54.23 -18.34
C ASN A 461 13.87 53.69 -18.89
N ARG A 462 14.41 52.64 -18.27
CA ARG A 462 15.64 51.99 -18.71
C ARG A 462 15.51 51.26 -20.04
N ARG A 463 14.34 50.65 -20.31
CA ARG A 463 14.02 50.07 -21.63
C ARG A 463 13.76 51.11 -22.73
N LYS A 464 13.48 52.37 -22.37
CA LYS A 464 13.34 53.48 -23.32
C LYS A 464 14.67 54.17 -23.64
N ALA A 465 15.68 54.01 -22.78
CA ALA A 465 17.01 54.61 -22.91
C ALA A 465 18.05 53.66 -23.56
N LYS A 466 17.70 52.39 -23.75
CA LYS A 466 18.35 51.45 -24.68
C LYS A 466 17.56 51.42 -25.97
#